data_AF-A0A7C9RU14-F1
#
_entry.id   AF-A0A7C9RU14-F1
#
_cell.length_a   1.000
_cell.length_b   1.000
_cell.length_c   1.000
_cell.angle_alpha   90.00
_cell.angle_beta   90.00
_cell.angle_gamma   90.00
#
_symmetry.space_group_name_H-M   'P 1'
#
loop_
_entity.id
_entity.type
_entity.pdbx_description
1 polymer ?
#
loop_
_entity_poly.entity_id
_entity_poly.type
_entity_poly.pdbx_seq_one_letter_code
_entity_poly.pdbx_strand_id
1 'polypeptide(L)'
;MVGLLDLTVGPLRRTISEYALGDYRPVFDVAVVLLAVGSLAILTALVHKGLTRWRSGGSIALTLWSVGLFLVVVFPKTNWAMGTNQLSGSIHRFGSMLAFVSLPIAVILLARPWLRDHVWGKHARFTMASGLLSVVAFTPLLYAIVLGATSDVRWWVVFPLGYIERILVIAEVIAVLVVGLWAIAASRVAPWRVGETSRITSAPSTTSSTTRTRS
;
A
#
# COMPACT_ATOMS: atom_id res chain seq x y z
N MET A 1 15.38 -13.60 -32.12
CA MET A 1 14.28 -12.95 -31.36
C MET A 1 13.43 -14.01 -30.62
N VAL A 2 14.05 -14.84 -29.76
CA VAL A 2 13.36 -15.89 -28.96
C VAL A 2 13.75 -15.80 -27.46
N GLY A 3 14.55 -14.79 -27.06
CA GLY A 3 14.99 -14.62 -25.66
C GLY A 3 14.21 -13.60 -24.84
N LEU A 4 13.31 -12.81 -25.44
CA LEU A 4 12.60 -11.72 -24.73
C LEU A 4 11.34 -12.21 -23.98
N LEU A 5 10.82 -13.38 -24.34
CA LEU A 5 9.63 -14.00 -23.74
C LEU A 5 9.91 -15.40 -23.20
N ASP A 6 11.19 -15.75 -22.99
CA ASP A 6 11.51 -16.98 -22.29
C ASP A 6 11.33 -16.76 -20.78
N LEU A 7 10.13 -17.10 -20.30
CA LEU A 7 9.74 -17.04 -18.89
C LEU A 7 10.49 -18.08 -18.01
N THR A 8 11.34 -18.93 -18.62
CA THR A 8 12.08 -19.99 -17.92
C THR A 8 13.51 -19.58 -17.56
N VAL A 9 14.17 -18.70 -18.34
CA VAL A 9 15.55 -18.24 -18.11
C VAL A 9 15.69 -16.73 -18.33
N GLY A 10 15.35 -15.94 -17.30
CA GLY A 10 15.49 -14.48 -17.39
C GLY A 10 15.65 -13.79 -16.02
N PRO A 11 16.25 -12.58 -15.99
CA PRO A 11 16.45 -11.79 -14.76
C PRO A 11 15.14 -11.45 -14.02
N LEU A 12 14.01 -11.59 -14.71
CA LEU A 12 12.66 -11.32 -14.19
C LEU A 12 12.12 -12.44 -13.27
N ARG A 13 12.73 -13.65 -13.25
CA ARG A 13 12.39 -14.68 -12.25
C ARG A 13 12.91 -14.34 -10.85
N ARG A 14 13.97 -13.52 -10.76
CA ARG A 14 14.59 -13.11 -9.51
C ARG A 14 13.66 -12.21 -8.70
N THR A 15 13.52 -12.46 -7.40
CA THR A 15 12.75 -11.57 -6.51
C THR A 15 13.37 -10.17 -6.46
N ILE A 16 12.57 -9.13 -6.28
CA ILE A 16 13.08 -7.76 -6.10
C ILE A 16 13.93 -7.69 -4.82
N SER A 17 13.46 -8.33 -3.76
CA SER A 17 14.20 -8.50 -2.49
C SER A 17 15.57 -9.18 -2.64
N GLU A 18 15.84 -9.93 -3.71
CA GLU A 18 17.16 -10.50 -3.95
C GLU A 18 18.20 -9.47 -4.44
N TYR A 19 17.79 -8.32 -4.96
CA TYR A 19 18.74 -7.24 -5.28
C TYR A 19 19.43 -6.69 -4.02
N ALA A 20 18.84 -6.88 -2.84
CA ALA A 20 19.43 -6.56 -1.54
C ALA A 20 20.64 -7.46 -1.18
N LEU A 21 20.91 -8.53 -1.93
CA LEU A 21 22.00 -9.48 -1.65
C LEU A 21 23.25 -9.27 -2.52
N GLY A 22 23.25 -8.32 -3.45
CA GLY A 22 24.37 -8.06 -4.36
C GLY A 22 24.66 -6.57 -4.54
N ASP A 23 25.32 -6.22 -5.64
CA ASP A 23 25.83 -4.86 -5.89
C ASP A 23 24.73 -3.78 -5.93
N TYR A 24 23.49 -4.17 -6.19
CA TYR A 24 22.32 -3.27 -6.22
C TYR A 24 21.72 -2.98 -4.84
N ARG A 25 22.27 -3.53 -3.76
CA ARG A 25 21.74 -3.33 -2.40
C ARG A 25 21.56 -1.86 -2.03
N PRO A 26 22.51 -0.94 -2.25
CA PRO A 26 22.33 0.46 -1.88
C PRO A 26 21.14 1.11 -2.60
N VAL A 27 20.93 0.78 -3.87
CA VAL A 27 19.81 1.30 -4.67
C VAL A 27 18.48 0.77 -4.13
N PHE A 28 18.42 -0.53 -3.82
CA PHE A 28 17.25 -1.15 -3.19
C PHE A 28 16.95 -0.50 -1.83
N ASP A 29 17.94 -0.41 -0.94
CA ASP A 29 17.77 0.13 0.42
C ASP A 29 17.29 1.58 0.37
N VAL A 30 17.90 2.44 -0.46
CA VAL A 30 17.47 3.84 -0.63
C VAL A 30 16.06 3.94 -1.18
N ALA A 31 15.70 3.16 -2.21
CA ALA A 31 14.37 3.18 -2.79
C ALA A 31 13.29 2.78 -1.76
N VAL A 32 13.54 1.73 -0.98
CA VAL A 32 12.61 1.25 0.06
C VAL A 32 12.49 2.25 1.21
N VAL A 33 13.60 2.86 1.66
CA VAL A 33 13.57 3.91 2.69
C VAL A 33 12.79 5.13 2.21
N LEU A 34 13.02 5.59 0.98
CA LEU A 34 12.27 6.72 0.40
C LEU A 34 10.77 6.41 0.32
N LEU A 35 10.40 5.19 -0.07
CA LEU A 35 9.00 4.75 -0.11
C LEU A 35 8.38 4.73 1.30
N ALA A 36 9.11 4.23 2.30
CA ALA A 36 8.65 4.17 3.69
C ALA A 36 8.43 5.57 4.28
N VAL A 37 9.42 6.46 4.14
CA VAL A 37 9.37 7.85 4.60
C VAL A 37 8.31 8.64 3.84
N GLY A 38 8.22 8.48 2.52
CA GLY A 38 7.20 9.11 1.69
C GLY A 38 5.79 8.71 2.11
N SER A 39 5.58 7.43 2.43
CA SER A 39 4.29 6.93 2.94
C SER A 39 3.90 7.57 4.27
N LEU A 40 4.86 7.76 5.19
CA LEU A 40 4.63 8.46 6.48
C LEU A 40 4.37 9.96 6.27
N ALA A 41 5.05 10.60 5.33
CA ALA A 41 4.80 12.00 4.98
C ALA A 41 3.38 12.18 4.41
N ILE A 42 2.94 11.28 3.52
CA ILE A 42 1.57 11.24 2.99
C ILE A 42 0.56 11.08 4.14
N LEU A 43 0.79 10.13 5.05
CA LEU A 43 -0.08 9.92 6.21
C LEU A 43 -0.19 11.20 7.06
N THR A 44 0.94 11.82 7.36
CA THR A 44 1.01 13.06 8.13
C THR A 44 0.20 14.17 7.48
N ALA A 45 0.31 14.33 6.16
CA ALA A 45 -0.47 15.30 5.39
C ALA A 45 -1.98 15.01 5.45
N LEU A 46 -2.40 13.75 5.29
CA LEU A 46 -3.81 13.37 5.39
C LEU A 46 -4.38 13.64 6.79
N VAL A 47 -3.62 13.37 7.85
CA VAL A 47 -4.04 13.63 9.23
C VAL A 47 -4.13 15.14 9.48
N HIS A 48 -3.11 15.91 9.10
CA HIS A 48 -3.12 17.37 9.27
C HIS A 48 -4.24 18.06 8.48
N LYS A 49 -4.68 17.46 7.36
CA LYS A 49 -5.80 17.98 6.56
C LYS A 49 -7.16 17.43 7.00
N GLY A 50 -7.21 16.60 8.04
CA GLY A 50 -8.46 16.08 8.60
C GLY A 50 -9.12 14.97 7.76
N LEU A 51 -8.41 14.40 6.79
CA LEU A 51 -8.94 13.28 5.99
C LEU A 51 -8.94 11.96 6.76
N THR A 52 -8.10 11.87 7.79
CA THR A 52 -8.04 10.73 8.71
C THR A 52 -7.53 11.17 10.09
N ARG A 53 -7.51 10.25 11.05
CA ARG A 53 -6.96 10.44 12.40
C ARG A 53 -5.81 9.46 12.62
N TRP A 54 -4.80 9.85 13.40
CA TRP A 54 -3.68 8.97 13.77
C TRP A 54 -4.12 7.60 14.30
N ARG A 55 -5.21 7.56 15.07
CA ARG A 55 -5.76 6.33 15.68
C ARG A 55 -6.71 5.53 14.76
N SER A 56 -6.92 5.97 13.51
CA SER A 56 -7.78 5.25 12.57
C SER A 56 -7.11 3.95 12.12
N GLY A 57 -7.91 2.94 11.77
CA GLY A 57 -7.39 1.68 11.23
C GLY A 57 -6.55 1.88 9.96
N GLY A 58 -6.94 2.82 9.08
CA GLY A 58 -6.18 3.15 7.88
C GLY A 58 -4.81 3.76 8.17
N SER A 59 -4.73 4.64 9.17
CA SER A 59 -3.46 5.25 9.62
C SER A 59 -2.53 4.26 10.30
N ILE A 60 -3.09 3.38 11.15
CA ILE A 60 -2.33 2.31 11.81
C ILE A 60 -1.77 1.35 10.75
N ALA A 61 -2.59 0.91 9.80
CA ALA A 61 -2.16 0.03 8.72
C ALA A 61 -1.09 0.68 7.82
N LEU A 62 -1.22 1.98 7.48
CA LEU A 62 -0.19 2.66 6.69
C LEU A 62 1.13 2.82 7.47
N THR A 63 1.05 2.94 8.80
CA THR A 63 2.24 2.94 9.66
C THR A 63 2.89 1.56 9.69
N LEU A 64 2.10 0.48 9.83
CA LEU A 64 2.60 -0.89 9.78
C LEU A 64 3.24 -1.23 8.42
N TRP A 65 2.70 -0.71 7.32
CA TRP A 65 3.34 -0.76 6.00
C TRP A 65 4.76 -0.17 6.05
N SER A 66 4.90 1.07 6.52
CA SER A 66 6.21 1.73 6.60
C SER A 66 7.17 1.00 7.55
N VAL A 67 6.68 0.48 8.68
CA VAL A 67 7.49 -0.34 9.60
C VAL A 67 7.97 -1.62 8.92
N GLY A 68 7.10 -2.32 8.19
CA GLY A 68 7.47 -3.51 7.41
C GLY A 68 8.57 -3.23 6.39
N LEU A 69 8.51 -2.09 5.69
CA LEU A 69 9.55 -1.65 4.76
C LEU A 69 10.89 -1.39 5.47
N PHE A 70 10.89 -0.74 6.63
CA PHE A 70 12.12 -0.55 7.41
C PHE A 70 12.71 -1.88 7.88
N LEU A 71 11.87 -2.83 8.33
CA LEU A 71 12.33 -4.17 8.71
C LEU A 71 13.03 -4.88 7.54
N VAL A 72 12.50 -4.76 6.32
CA VAL A 72 13.09 -5.35 5.11
C VAL A 72 14.50 -4.80 4.81
N VAL A 73 14.74 -3.51 5.08
CA VAL A 73 16.05 -2.86 4.86
C VAL A 73 17.03 -3.19 5.99
N VAL A 74 16.57 -3.11 7.25
CA VAL A 74 17.41 -3.35 8.43
C VAL A 74 17.84 -4.81 8.54
N PHE A 75 16.96 -5.74 8.15
CA PHE A 75 17.20 -7.17 8.21
C PHE A 75 17.26 -7.73 6.79
N PRO A 76 18.46 -7.92 6.22
CA PRO A 76 18.61 -8.50 4.90
C PRO A 76 18.07 -9.92 4.83
N LYS A 77 17.63 -10.30 3.63
CA LYS A 77 17.20 -11.66 3.30
C LYS A 77 18.33 -12.67 3.59
N THR A 78 17.98 -13.92 3.92
CA THR A 78 18.98 -14.98 4.09
C THR A 78 19.75 -15.19 2.79
N ASN A 79 21.09 -15.12 2.85
CA ASN A 79 21.94 -15.54 1.77
C ASN A 79 22.27 -17.04 1.91
N TRP A 80 21.49 -17.87 1.21
CA TRP A 80 21.65 -19.32 1.23
C TRP A 80 22.99 -19.81 0.66
N ALA A 81 23.68 -19.00 -0.15
CA ALA A 81 25.00 -19.33 -0.67
C ALA A 81 26.12 -19.15 0.38
N MET A 82 25.89 -18.33 1.41
CA MET A 82 26.86 -18.08 2.50
C MET A 82 26.50 -18.79 3.82
N GLY A 83 25.36 -19.48 3.90
CA GLY A 83 24.94 -20.23 5.10
C GLY A 83 24.60 -19.40 6.34
N THR A 84 24.65 -18.07 6.27
CA THR A 84 24.50 -17.19 7.44
C THR A 84 23.14 -16.52 7.60
N ASN A 85 22.69 -16.46 8.86
CA ASN A 85 21.66 -15.60 9.47
C ASN A 85 20.17 -15.88 9.15
N GLN A 86 19.72 -17.10 9.51
CA GLN A 86 18.30 -17.51 9.43
C GLN A 86 17.34 -16.60 10.19
N LEU A 87 17.78 -15.95 11.27
CA LEU A 87 16.97 -15.02 12.05
C LEU A 87 16.68 -13.74 11.26
N SER A 88 17.71 -13.11 10.67
CA SER A 88 17.53 -11.93 9.81
C SER A 88 16.59 -12.19 8.66
N GLY A 89 16.74 -13.32 7.95
CA GLY A 89 15.83 -13.65 6.85
C GLY A 89 14.40 -13.96 7.30
N SER A 90 14.21 -14.49 8.51
CA SER A 90 12.88 -14.68 9.10
C SER A 90 12.22 -13.33 9.41
N ILE A 91 12.98 -12.38 9.98
CA ILE A 91 12.51 -11.01 10.23
C ILE A 91 12.21 -10.29 8.91
N HIS A 92 13.06 -10.45 7.90
CA HIS A 92 12.83 -9.91 6.55
C HIS A 92 11.50 -10.39 5.98
N ARG A 93 11.25 -11.71 6.04
CA ARG A 93 10.00 -12.31 5.54
C ARG A 93 8.79 -11.80 6.31
N PHE A 94 8.91 -11.67 7.63
CA PHE A 94 7.87 -11.06 8.46
C PHE A 94 7.62 -9.60 8.06
N GLY A 95 8.68 -8.80 7.89
CA GLY A 95 8.61 -7.41 7.44
C GLY A 95 7.94 -7.26 6.08
N SER A 96 8.28 -8.12 5.11
CA SER A 96 7.62 -8.17 3.81
C SER A 96 6.15 -8.48 3.93
N MET A 97 5.77 -9.48 4.75
CA MET A 97 4.36 -9.84 4.94
C MET A 97 3.58 -8.73 5.63
N LEU A 98 4.17 -8.12 6.65
CA LEU A 98 3.60 -6.97 7.36
C LEU A 98 3.35 -5.82 6.40
N ALA A 99 4.32 -5.52 5.52
CA ALA A 99 4.16 -4.52 4.48
C ALA A 99 3.01 -4.89 3.52
N PHE A 100 3.18 -5.97 2.77
CA PHE A 100 2.27 -6.35 1.68
C PHE A 100 0.80 -6.55 2.11
N VAL A 101 0.56 -6.96 3.36
CA VAL A 101 -0.79 -7.08 3.90
C VAL A 101 -1.34 -5.73 4.39
N SER A 102 -0.51 -4.91 5.02
CA SER A 102 -0.99 -3.68 5.66
C SER A 102 -1.36 -2.60 4.66
N LEU A 103 -0.66 -2.49 3.53
CA LEU A 103 -0.96 -1.43 2.55
C LEU A 103 -2.36 -1.53 1.92
N PRO A 104 -2.81 -2.68 1.34
CA PRO A 104 -4.16 -2.76 0.79
C PRO A 104 -5.22 -2.46 1.86
N ILE A 105 -5.02 -2.93 3.10
CA ILE A 105 -5.90 -2.61 4.24
C ILE A 105 -5.92 -1.10 4.48
N ALA A 106 -4.75 -0.45 4.55
CA ALA A 106 -4.62 0.98 4.77
C ALA A 106 -5.38 1.78 3.72
N VAL A 107 -5.13 1.49 2.44
CA VAL A 107 -5.70 2.18 1.29
C VAL A 107 -7.22 2.06 1.25
N ILE A 108 -7.76 0.85 1.47
CA ILE A 108 -9.20 0.60 1.53
C ILE A 108 -9.85 1.34 2.71
N LEU A 109 -9.25 1.27 3.90
CA LEU A 109 -9.79 1.92 5.10
C LEU A 109 -9.71 3.44 5.04
N LEU A 110 -8.68 4.00 4.42
CA LEU A 110 -8.56 5.45 4.17
C LEU A 110 -9.62 5.93 3.18
N ALA A 111 -9.91 5.15 2.14
CA ALA A 111 -10.90 5.52 1.12
C ALA A 111 -12.36 5.40 1.59
N ARG A 112 -12.67 4.34 2.35
CA ARG A 112 -14.05 3.91 2.64
C ARG A 112 -14.97 5.01 3.18
N PRO A 113 -14.57 5.86 4.14
CA PRO A 113 -15.45 6.91 4.68
C PRO A 113 -15.84 7.97 3.65
N TRP A 114 -15.03 8.14 2.60
CA TRP A 114 -15.12 9.26 1.66
C TRP A 114 -15.78 8.90 0.33
N LEU A 115 -16.20 7.65 0.13
CA LEU A 115 -16.72 7.17 -1.18
C LEU A 115 -17.96 7.92 -1.69
N ARG A 116 -18.77 8.44 -0.76
CA ARG A 116 -19.99 9.22 -1.04
C ARG A 116 -19.81 10.72 -0.83
N ASP A 117 -18.61 11.16 -0.47
CA ASP A 117 -18.32 12.58 -0.28
C ASP A 117 -18.34 13.32 -1.63
N HIS A 118 -18.93 14.51 -1.66
CA HIS A 118 -19.11 15.27 -2.89
C HIS A 118 -17.80 15.91 -3.39
N VAL A 119 -16.87 16.23 -2.49
CA VAL A 119 -15.55 16.81 -2.83
C VAL A 119 -14.56 15.69 -3.12
N TRP A 120 -14.47 14.72 -2.21
CA TRP A 120 -13.40 13.73 -2.20
C TRP A 120 -13.79 12.38 -2.80
N GLY A 121 -15.06 12.17 -3.14
CA GLY A 121 -15.57 10.89 -3.64
C GLY A 121 -14.82 10.34 -4.85
N LYS A 122 -14.39 11.20 -5.78
CA LYS A 122 -13.57 10.77 -6.93
C LYS A 122 -12.21 10.21 -6.47
N HIS A 123 -11.52 10.91 -5.57
CA HIS A 123 -10.21 10.50 -5.07
C HIS A 123 -10.32 9.23 -4.21
N ALA A 124 -11.37 9.15 -3.38
CA ALA A 124 -11.68 7.98 -2.59
C ALA A 124 -11.93 6.74 -3.46
N ARG A 125 -12.65 6.86 -4.59
CA ARG A 125 -12.89 5.74 -5.52
C ARG A 125 -11.61 5.26 -6.20
N PHE A 126 -10.74 6.15 -6.66
CA PHE A 126 -9.44 5.76 -7.22
C PHE A 126 -8.58 5.08 -6.16
N THR A 127 -8.56 5.64 -4.94
CA THR A 127 -7.85 5.06 -3.80
C THR A 127 -8.39 3.65 -3.51
N MET A 128 -9.70 3.49 -3.39
CA MET A 128 -10.36 2.18 -3.21
C MET A 128 -10.00 1.19 -4.32
N ALA A 129 -10.09 1.61 -5.59
CA ALA A 129 -9.76 0.76 -6.73
C ALA A 129 -8.29 0.31 -6.69
N SER A 130 -7.36 1.20 -6.34
CA SER A 130 -5.93 0.84 -6.18
C SER A 130 -5.69 -0.13 -5.01
N GLY A 131 -6.44 0.00 -3.92
CA GLY A 131 -6.38 -0.93 -2.78
C GLY A 131 -6.90 -2.31 -3.15
N LEU A 132 -8.04 -2.40 -3.86
CA LEU A 132 -8.57 -3.66 -4.38
C LEU A 132 -7.64 -4.30 -5.42
N LEU A 133 -7.04 -3.49 -6.30
CA LEU A 133 -6.01 -3.96 -7.23
C LEU A 133 -4.82 -4.57 -6.47
N SER A 134 -4.38 -3.94 -5.38
CA SER A 134 -3.30 -4.46 -4.54
C SER A 134 -3.68 -5.79 -3.88
N VAL A 135 -4.92 -5.96 -3.41
CA VAL A 135 -5.43 -7.25 -2.89
C VAL A 135 -5.34 -8.34 -3.98
N VAL A 136 -5.81 -8.03 -5.19
CA VAL A 136 -5.75 -8.98 -6.32
C VAL A 136 -4.31 -9.33 -6.66
N ALA A 137 -3.41 -8.34 -6.72
CA ALA A 137 -1.99 -8.54 -6.99
C ALA A 137 -1.27 -9.37 -5.90
N PHE A 138 -1.73 -9.26 -4.64
CA PHE A 138 -1.20 -10.03 -3.52
C PHE A 138 -1.70 -11.49 -3.48
N THR A 139 -2.84 -11.77 -4.11
CA THR A 139 -3.53 -13.07 -4.02
C THR A 139 -2.66 -14.26 -4.44
N PRO A 140 -1.85 -14.21 -5.53
CA PRO A 140 -0.95 -15.31 -5.89
C PRO A 140 0.11 -15.60 -4.82
N LEU A 141 0.62 -14.56 -4.14
CA LEU A 141 1.61 -14.72 -3.08
C LEU A 141 0.96 -15.32 -1.83
N LEU A 142 -0.25 -14.89 -1.48
CA LEU A 142 -1.03 -15.48 -0.39
C LEU A 142 -1.33 -16.96 -0.66
N TYR A 143 -1.74 -17.29 -1.89
CA TYR A 143 -1.98 -18.67 -2.31
C TYR A 143 -0.72 -19.53 -2.17
N ALA A 144 0.43 -19.03 -2.64
CA ALA A 144 1.72 -19.71 -2.50
C ALA A 144 2.11 -19.96 -1.04
N ILE A 145 1.83 -19.02 -0.14
CA ILE A 145 2.09 -19.16 1.30
C ILE A 145 1.20 -20.23 1.92
N VAL A 146 -0.11 -20.20 1.63
CA VAL A 146 -1.06 -21.20 2.13
C VAL A 146 -0.67 -22.59 1.62
N LEU A 147 -0.41 -22.72 0.33
CA LEU A 147 -0.03 -24.00 -0.28
C LEU A 147 1.26 -24.56 0.34
N GLY A 148 2.26 -23.71 0.58
CA GLY A 148 3.50 -24.14 1.26
C GLY A 148 3.35 -24.43 2.75
N ALA A 149 2.26 -24.00 3.39
CA ALA A 149 1.95 -24.31 4.79
C ALA A 149 1.07 -25.56 4.94
N THR A 150 0.26 -25.90 3.93
CA THR A 150 -0.70 -27.00 3.96
C THR A 150 -0.29 -28.21 3.12
N SER A 151 0.80 -28.12 2.36
CA SER A 151 1.20 -29.15 1.40
C SER A 151 2.71 -29.16 1.17
N ASP A 152 3.27 -30.32 0.82
CA ASP A 152 4.68 -30.48 0.45
C ASP A 152 5.02 -30.00 -0.98
N VAL A 153 4.08 -29.30 -1.61
CA VAL A 153 4.25 -28.79 -2.97
C VAL A 153 5.35 -27.73 -2.95
N ARG A 154 6.40 -27.96 -3.75
CA ARG A 154 7.49 -27.01 -4.01
C ARG A 154 6.99 -25.86 -4.88
N TRP A 155 6.10 -25.05 -4.32
CA TRP A 155 5.37 -23.99 -5.01
C TRP A 155 6.30 -22.98 -5.72
N TRP A 156 7.52 -22.79 -5.21
CA TRP A 156 8.56 -21.94 -5.80
C TRP A 156 9.09 -22.44 -7.16
N VAL A 157 8.81 -23.69 -7.55
CA VAL A 157 9.12 -24.23 -8.88
C VAL A 157 8.04 -23.82 -9.90
N VAL A 158 6.79 -23.72 -9.45
CA VAL A 158 5.61 -23.47 -10.29
C VAL A 158 5.32 -21.98 -10.42
N PHE A 159 5.53 -21.21 -9.35
CA PHE A 159 5.28 -19.77 -9.33
C PHE A 159 6.57 -18.98 -9.58
N PRO A 160 6.69 -18.26 -10.71
CA PRO A 160 7.86 -17.42 -10.96
C PRO A 160 7.75 -16.15 -10.09
N LEU A 161 8.18 -16.29 -8.83
CA LEU A 161 8.08 -15.32 -7.75
C LEU A 161 8.45 -13.89 -8.14
N GLY A 162 9.52 -13.71 -8.93
CA GLY A 162 9.97 -12.39 -9.36
C GLY A 162 8.95 -11.61 -10.20
N TYR A 163 8.12 -12.27 -11.00
CA TYR A 163 7.08 -11.58 -11.77
C TYR A 163 5.92 -11.14 -10.87
N ILE A 164 5.52 -12.01 -9.94
CA ILE A 164 4.43 -11.73 -9.00
C ILE A 164 4.82 -10.59 -8.08
N GLU A 165 6.04 -10.60 -7.53
CA GLU A 165 6.52 -9.52 -6.69
C GLU A 165 6.59 -8.19 -7.45
N ARG A 166 6.97 -8.20 -8.74
CA ARG A 166 6.93 -6.99 -9.58
C ARG A 166 5.51 -6.47 -9.78
N ILE A 167 4.56 -7.34 -10.12
CA ILE A 167 3.14 -6.97 -10.28
C ILE A 167 2.59 -6.39 -8.98
N LEU A 168 2.88 -7.06 -7.86
CA LEU A 168 2.49 -6.61 -6.53
C LEU A 168 3.10 -5.25 -6.19
N VAL A 169 4.42 -5.11 -6.28
CA VAL A 169 5.11 -3.85 -5.97
C VAL A 169 4.63 -2.72 -6.87
N ILE A 170 4.37 -2.96 -8.16
CA ILE A 170 3.80 -1.95 -9.06
C ILE A 170 2.40 -1.53 -8.57
N ALA A 171 1.53 -2.49 -8.25
CA ALA A 171 0.18 -2.19 -7.75
C ALA A 171 0.22 -1.37 -6.45
N GLU A 172 1.13 -1.72 -5.55
CA GLU A 172 1.31 -1.05 -4.27
C GLU A 172 1.90 0.36 -4.39
N VAL A 173 2.93 0.53 -5.23
CA VAL A 173 3.49 1.85 -5.54
C VAL A 173 2.42 2.73 -6.17
N ILE A 174 1.61 2.20 -7.10
CA ILE A 174 0.46 2.92 -7.65
C ILE A 174 -0.51 3.32 -6.53
N ALA A 175 -0.83 2.44 -5.60
CA ALA A 175 -1.73 2.75 -4.49
C ALA A 175 -1.18 3.87 -3.60
N VAL A 176 0.11 3.82 -3.22
CA VAL A 176 0.76 4.91 -2.46
C VAL A 176 0.74 6.22 -3.25
N LEU A 177 1.03 6.20 -4.56
CA LEU A 177 0.99 7.39 -5.40
C LEU A 177 -0.43 7.97 -5.50
N VAL A 178 -1.46 7.14 -5.63
CA VAL A 178 -2.87 7.59 -5.66
C VAL A 178 -3.25 8.26 -4.34
N VAL A 179 -2.88 7.67 -3.20
CA VAL A 179 -3.07 8.30 -1.87
C VAL A 179 -2.28 9.61 -1.75
N GLY A 180 -1.05 9.64 -2.27
CA GLY A 180 -0.20 10.83 -2.29
C GLY A 180 -0.78 11.96 -3.13
N LEU A 181 -1.33 11.66 -4.31
CA LEU A 181 -2.04 12.63 -5.14
C LEU A 181 -3.27 13.19 -4.42
N TRP A 182 -3.99 12.35 -3.67
CA TRP A 182 -5.10 12.81 -2.83
C TRP A 182 -4.61 13.73 -1.71
N ALA A 183 -3.51 13.39 -1.04
CA ALA A 183 -2.91 14.25 -0.01
C ALA A 183 -2.45 15.60 -0.56
N ILE A 184 -1.89 15.64 -1.78
CA ILE A 184 -1.52 16.88 -2.47
C ILE A 184 -2.76 17.72 -2.78
N ALA A 185 -3.82 17.10 -3.33
CA ALA A 185 -5.07 17.79 -3.62
C ALA A 185 -5.68 18.39 -2.35
N ALA A 186 -5.73 17.63 -1.26
CA ALA A 186 -6.17 18.10 0.05
C ALA A 186 -5.29 19.25 0.59
N SER A 187 -3.99 19.23 0.31
CA SER A 187 -3.07 20.25 0.79
C SER A 187 -3.25 21.61 0.14
N ARG A 188 -3.75 21.63 -1.10
CA ARG A 188 -4.10 22.84 -1.85
C ARG A 188 -5.42 23.47 -1.37
N VAL A 189 -6.23 22.75 -0.61
CA VAL A 189 -7.46 23.26 0.00
C VAL A 189 -7.14 23.79 1.41
N ALA A 190 -7.72 24.95 1.73
CA ALA A 190 -7.61 25.57 3.04
C ALA A 190 -8.13 24.64 4.16
N PRO A 191 -7.43 24.51 5.31
CA PRO A 191 -7.78 23.53 6.36
C PRO A 191 -9.22 23.63 6.89
N TRP A 192 -9.75 24.85 7.01
CA TRP A 192 -11.11 25.07 7.51
C TRP A 192 -12.19 24.58 6.52
N ARG A 193 -11.92 24.62 5.21
CA ARG A 193 -12.91 24.21 4.20
C ARG A 193 -13.18 22.72 4.20
N VAL A 194 -12.20 21.87 4.51
CA VAL A 194 -12.38 20.41 4.51
C VAL A 194 -13.36 19.98 5.62
N GLY A 195 -13.20 20.54 6.83
CA GLY A 195 -14.10 20.27 7.95
C GLY A 195 -15.51 20.85 7.75
N GLU A 196 -15.62 21.97 7.04
CA GLU A 196 -16.90 22.64 6.75
C GLU A 196 -17.67 21.95 5.61
N THR A 197 -16.99 21.52 4.54
CA THR A 197 -17.65 20.76 3.46
C THR A 197 -18.18 19.41 3.95
N SER A 198 -17.44 18.68 4.78
CA SER A 198 -17.96 17.42 5.35
C SER A 198 -19.14 17.64 6.32
N ARG A 199 -19.16 18.75 7.07
CA ARG A 199 -20.23 19.06 8.04
C ARG A 199 -21.51 19.57 7.37
N ILE A 200 -21.40 20.43 6.36
CA ILE A 200 -22.56 20.90 5.56
C ILE A 200 -23.22 19.71 4.84
N THR A 201 -22.44 18.75 4.36
CA THR A 201 -22.94 17.57 3.62
C THR A 201 -23.66 16.55 4.51
N SER A 202 -23.34 16.50 5.80
CA SER A 202 -23.97 15.57 6.75
C SER A 202 -25.17 16.18 7.49
N ALA A 203 -25.46 17.47 7.29
CA ALA A 203 -26.66 18.11 7.80
C ALA A 203 -27.90 17.67 6.97
N PRO A 204 -28.96 17.13 7.59
CA PRO A 204 -30.22 16.91 6.90
C PRO A 204 -30.75 18.24 6.38
N SER A 205 -31.16 18.29 5.11
CA SER A 205 -31.82 19.46 4.52
C SER A 205 -33.13 19.73 5.25
N THR A 206 -33.08 20.54 6.30
CA THR A 206 -34.27 21.05 6.98
C THR A 206 -34.78 22.22 6.16
N THR A 207 -35.45 21.91 5.05
CA THR A 207 -36.21 22.88 4.27
C THR A 207 -37.43 23.29 5.12
N SER A 208 -37.25 24.30 5.96
CA SER A 208 -38.34 24.94 6.69
C SER A 208 -39.12 25.81 5.72
N SER A 209 -40.16 25.20 5.12
CA SER A 209 -41.20 25.91 4.37
C SER A 209 -41.92 26.87 5.32
N THR A 210 -41.50 28.14 5.34
CA THR A 210 -42.19 29.19 6.07
C THR A 210 -43.34 29.68 5.19
N THR A 211 -44.53 29.11 5.40
CA THR A 211 -45.79 29.57 4.82
C THR A 211 -46.07 30.98 5.35
N ARG A 212 -45.88 32.00 4.50
CA ARG A 212 -46.25 33.38 4.80
C ARG A 212 -47.71 33.60 4.42
N THR A 213 -48.63 33.42 5.37
CA THR A 213 -50.00 33.92 5.26
C THR A 213 -49.95 35.45 5.34
N ARG A 214 -50.39 36.11 4.27
CA ARG A 214 -50.70 37.55 4.27
C ARG A 214 -52.17 37.70 4.67
N SER A 215 -52.42 38.40 5.78
CA SER A 215 -53.67 39.08 6.09
C SER A 215 -53.72 40.44 5.40
#